data_AF-A0A853B9B3-F1
#
_entry.id   AF-A0A853B9B3-F1
#
_cell.length_a   1.000
_cell.length_b   1.000
_cell.length_c   1.000
_cell.angle_alpha   90.00
_cell.angle_beta   90.00
_cell.angle_gamma   90.00
#
_symmetry.space_group_name_H-M   'P 1'
#
loop_
_entity.id
_entity.type
_entity.pdbx_description
1 polymer ?
#
loop_
_entity_poly.entity_id
_entity_poly.type
_entity_poly.pdbx_seq_one_letter_code
_entity_poly.pdbx_strand_id
1 'polypeptide(L)'
;MSSRKLVELGAFLRSRRERIRPEEVGLVAGPRRRVTGLRRDEVAQLAGASVDYYNELERGAGSQPSEQMLAALARALRLTDDERRHLYHLADRPTPRSGGPASHVPPGMLDLISRLPTTPAQVITDLHVTLVQNPMAVALLGDQSGFRGSRASFVHRWFTEPRSRTLYPGEDHDAQSRAFVADVRAAAARRDSGDTEAQSMIEDLRLRSPEFARIWDEHDVAFRRNDRKRLIHPSLGLVEVNCLNLFSEDGRQRLLWFTPALGTGSAEKLEMLAVLGAQTFATGRS
;
A
#
# COMPACT_ATOMS: atom_id res chain seq x y z
N MET A 1 19.49 -19.54 -15.87
CA MET A 1 18.84 -18.69 -16.90
C MET A 1 18.96 -19.34 -18.26
N SER A 2 17.88 -19.33 -19.05
CA SER A 2 18.02 -19.59 -20.49
C SER A 2 18.76 -18.43 -21.16
N SER A 3 19.65 -18.70 -22.11
CA SER A 3 20.37 -17.68 -22.90
C SER A 3 19.42 -16.63 -23.49
N ARG A 4 18.20 -17.03 -23.84
CA ARG A 4 17.13 -16.15 -24.32
C ARG A 4 16.73 -15.06 -23.32
N LYS A 5 16.63 -15.39 -22.02
CA LYS A 5 16.25 -14.42 -20.98
C LYS A 5 17.34 -13.37 -20.73
N LEU A 6 18.62 -13.72 -20.92
CA LEU A 6 19.72 -12.74 -20.79
C LEU A 6 19.67 -11.72 -21.93
N VAL A 7 19.34 -12.16 -23.15
CA VAL A 7 19.14 -11.27 -24.30
C VAL A 7 17.96 -10.33 -24.06
N GLU A 8 16.84 -10.84 -23.56
CA GLU A 8 15.65 -10.03 -23.22
C GLU A 8 15.96 -9.02 -22.09
N LEU A 9 16.72 -9.43 -21.06
CA LEU A 9 17.21 -8.54 -19.99
C LEU A 9 18.10 -7.41 -20.54
N GLY A 10 19.05 -7.73 -21.41
CA GLY A 10 19.94 -6.75 -22.03
C GLY A 10 19.18 -5.74 -22.90
N ALA A 11 18.20 -6.21 -23.69
CA ALA A 11 17.34 -5.37 -24.49
C ALA A 11 16.48 -4.43 -23.62
N PHE A 12 15.94 -4.95 -22.52
CA PHE A 12 15.17 -4.15 -21.56
C PHE A 12 16.02 -3.02 -20.95
N LEU A 13 17.22 -3.35 -20.45
CA LEU A 13 18.14 -2.37 -19.88
C LEU A 13 18.54 -1.28 -20.89
N ARG A 14 18.79 -1.65 -22.14
CA ARG A 14 19.07 -0.70 -23.23
C ARG A 14 17.91 0.28 -23.45
N SER A 15 16.68 -0.25 -23.54
CA SER A 15 15.48 0.56 -23.73
C SER A 15 15.28 1.58 -22.60
N ARG A 16 15.51 1.18 -21.33
CA ARG A 16 15.36 2.10 -20.19
C ARG A 16 16.49 3.13 -20.13
N ARG A 17 17.73 2.72 -20.43
CA ARG A 17 18.90 3.62 -20.51
C ARG A 17 18.72 4.74 -21.54
N GLU A 18 18.18 4.40 -22.70
CA GLU A 18 18.00 5.36 -23.81
C GLU A 18 16.88 6.38 -23.54
N ARG A 19 15.95 6.07 -22.62
CA ARG A 19 14.82 6.93 -22.25
C ARG A 19 15.20 8.03 -21.25
N ILE A 20 16.13 7.77 -20.34
CA ILE A 20 16.42 8.66 -19.20
C ILE A 20 17.44 9.70 -19.61
N ARG A 21 17.12 10.96 -19.33
CA ARG A 21 18.05 12.04 -19.60
C ARG A 21 19.09 12.18 -18.47
N PRO A 22 20.33 12.57 -18.77
CA PRO A 22 21.38 12.77 -17.76
C PRO A 22 20.97 13.72 -16.64
N GLU A 23 20.23 14.77 -16.97
CA GLU A 23 19.80 15.80 -16.03
C GLU A 23 18.82 15.22 -14.98
N GLU A 24 18.01 14.23 -15.37
CA GLU A 24 17.07 13.55 -14.47
C GLU A 24 17.78 12.75 -13.37
N VAL A 25 19.05 12.40 -13.56
CA VAL A 25 19.90 11.69 -12.59
C VAL A 25 21.03 12.56 -12.05
N GLY A 26 20.95 13.89 -12.25
CA GLY A 26 21.91 14.85 -11.71
C GLY A 26 23.25 14.90 -12.43
N LEU A 27 23.34 14.36 -13.65
CA LEU A 27 24.54 14.44 -14.48
C LEU A 27 24.46 15.65 -15.42
N VAL A 28 25.59 16.34 -15.58
CA VAL A 28 25.71 17.47 -16.52
C VAL A 28 25.95 16.93 -17.93
N ALA A 29 25.09 17.30 -18.88
CA ALA A 29 25.30 16.95 -20.28
C ALA A 29 26.54 17.68 -20.84
N GLY A 30 27.62 16.93 -21.09
CA GLY A 30 28.84 17.48 -21.69
C GLY A 30 28.64 17.95 -23.14
N PRO A 31 29.42 18.94 -23.61
CA PRO A 31 29.19 19.68 -24.86
C PRO A 31 29.35 18.88 -26.18
N ARG A 32 29.68 17.58 -26.13
CA ARG A 32 29.87 16.70 -27.32
C ARG A 32 29.10 15.38 -27.20
N ARG A 33 27.87 15.44 -26.68
CA ARG A 33 27.03 14.26 -26.46
C ARG A 33 26.35 13.79 -27.75
N ARG A 34 26.52 12.51 -28.11
CA ARG A 34 25.95 11.87 -29.31
C ARG A 34 24.69 11.04 -29.04
N VAL A 35 24.33 10.83 -27.78
CA VAL A 35 23.22 9.96 -27.35
C VAL A 35 22.30 10.75 -26.43
N THR A 36 20.99 10.67 -26.70
CA THR A 36 19.94 11.41 -25.98
C THR A 36 19.75 10.92 -24.54
N GLY A 37 19.95 9.62 -24.32
CA GLY A 37 19.86 9.00 -23.00
C GLY A 37 21.20 8.87 -22.27
N LEU A 38 21.20 8.05 -21.23
CA LEU A 38 22.40 7.72 -20.47
C LEU A 38 23.38 6.88 -21.31
N ARG A 39 24.67 7.11 -21.09
CA ARG A 39 25.74 6.26 -21.61
C ARG A 39 25.94 5.05 -20.70
N ARG A 40 26.63 4.03 -21.20
CA ARG A 40 26.83 2.77 -20.45
C ARG A 40 27.72 2.96 -19.23
N ASP A 41 28.76 3.77 -19.36
CA ASP A 41 29.64 4.18 -18.27
C ASP A 41 28.91 4.98 -17.19
N GLU A 42 27.98 5.85 -17.56
CA GLU A 42 27.15 6.59 -16.61
C GLU A 42 26.19 5.69 -15.82
N VAL A 43 25.53 4.72 -16.48
CA VAL A 43 24.68 3.76 -15.76
C VAL A 43 25.51 2.88 -14.83
N ALA A 44 26.68 2.42 -15.29
CA ALA A 44 27.60 1.64 -14.46
C ALA A 44 28.03 2.44 -13.21
N GLN A 45 28.38 3.71 -13.37
CA GLN A 45 28.71 4.61 -12.27
C GLN A 45 27.54 4.78 -11.28
N LEU A 46 26.33 5.07 -11.78
CA LEU A 46 25.13 5.27 -10.96
C LEU A 46 24.72 3.98 -10.22
N ALA A 47 24.97 2.81 -10.82
CA ALA A 47 24.66 1.52 -10.23
C ALA A 47 25.80 0.96 -9.34
N GLY A 48 26.96 1.63 -9.27
CA GLY A 48 28.13 1.11 -8.55
C GLY A 48 28.69 -0.18 -9.15
N ALA A 49 28.55 -0.35 -10.47
CA ALA A 49 29.01 -1.50 -11.24
C ALA A 49 30.25 -1.13 -12.08
N SER A 50 31.03 -2.14 -12.50
CA SER A 50 32.07 -1.89 -13.51
C SER A 50 31.43 -1.67 -14.88
N VAL A 51 32.06 -0.82 -15.69
CA VAL A 51 31.59 -0.50 -17.05
C VAL A 51 31.53 -1.77 -17.92
N ASP A 52 32.54 -2.63 -17.79
CA ASP A 52 32.60 -3.90 -18.53
C ASP A 52 31.48 -4.86 -18.13
N TYR A 53 31.15 -4.94 -16.83
CA TYR A 53 30.05 -5.75 -16.35
C TYR A 53 28.70 -5.28 -16.92
N TYR A 54 28.42 -3.98 -16.89
CA TYR A 54 27.19 -3.45 -17.47
C TYR A 54 27.13 -3.63 -19.00
N ASN A 55 28.28 -3.48 -19.68
CA ASN A 55 28.41 -3.72 -21.11
C ASN A 55 28.10 -5.17 -21.50
N GLU A 56 28.53 -6.15 -20.72
CA GLU A 56 28.18 -7.57 -20.93
C GLU A 56 26.70 -7.83 -20.70
N LEU A 57 26.16 -7.29 -19.60
CA LEU A 57 24.75 -7.44 -19.24
C LEU A 57 23.82 -6.87 -20.32
N GLU A 58 24.11 -5.68 -20.87
CA GLU A 58 23.32 -5.08 -21.96
C GLU A 58 23.44 -5.84 -23.30
N ARG A 59 24.52 -6.61 -23.49
CA ARG A 59 24.67 -7.51 -24.65
C ARG A 59 23.94 -8.84 -24.47
N GLY A 60 23.37 -9.09 -23.27
CA GLY A 60 22.78 -10.37 -22.92
C GLY A 60 23.82 -11.47 -22.73
N ALA A 61 25.03 -11.09 -22.31
CA ALA A 61 26.14 -11.99 -22.03
C ALA A 61 26.57 -11.86 -20.56
N GLY A 62 27.42 -12.79 -20.12
CA GLY A 62 28.03 -12.76 -18.79
C GLY A 62 27.22 -13.47 -17.71
N SER A 63 27.60 -13.18 -16.46
CA SER A 63 27.05 -13.81 -15.26
C SER A 63 25.70 -13.20 -14.85
N GLN A 64 24.83 -14.03 -14.26
CA GLN A 64 23.55 -13.55 -13.74
C GLN A 64 23.74 -12.43 -12.71
N PRO A 65 23.00 -11.31 -12.81
CA PRO A 65 23.05 -10.26 -11.81
C PRO A 65 22.49 -10.74 -10.46
N SER A 66 23.13 -10.30 -9.39
CA SER A 66 22.63 -10.49 -8.04
C SER A 66 21.41 -9.61 -7.79
N GLU A 67 20.61 -9.93 -6.76
CA GLU A 67 19.44 -9.12 -6.38
C GLU A 67 19.82 -7.69 -6.00
N GLN A 68 20.99 -7.52 -5.36
CA GLN A 68 21.55 -6.22 -5.02
C GLN A 68 21.90 -5.41 -6.27
N MET A 69 22.47 -6.06 -7.29
CA MET A 69 22.77 -5.44 -8.58
C MET A 69 21.51 -5.02 -9.32
N LEU A 70 20.48 -5.87 -9.34
CA LEU A 70 19.18 -5.53 -9.92
C LEU A 70 18.52 -4.32 -9.21
N ALA A 71 18.66 -4.23 -7.89
CA ALA A 71 18.16 -3.09 -7.11
C ALA A 71 18.94 -1.80 -7.43
N ALA A 72 20.26 -1.90 -7.60
CA ALA A 72 21.09 -0.77 -7.99
C ALA A 72 20.75 -0.27 -9.40
N LEU A 73 20.58 -1.19 -10.36
CA LEU A 73 20.15 -0.86 -11.72
C LEU A 73 18.75 -0.25 -11.78
N ALA A 74 17.80 -0.78 -11.00
CA ALA A 74 16.45 -0.22 -10.92
C ALA A 74 16.46 1.23 -10.40
N ARG A 75 17.31 1.55 -9.41
CA ARG A 75 17.50 2.92 -8.91
C ARG A 75 18.19 3.82 -9.92
N ALA A 76 19.30 3.36 -10.51
CA ALA A 76 20.08 4.11 -11.49
C ALA A 76 19.24 4.49 -12.72
N LEU A 77 18.34 3.58 -13.12
CA LEU A 77 17.43 3.77 -14.24
C LEU A 77 16.03 4.27 -13.83
N ARG A 78 15.85 4.73 -12.58
CA ARG A 78 14.57 5.26 -12.07
C ARG A 78 13.34 4.45 -12.53
N LEU A 79 13.45 3.12 -12.45
CA LEU A 79 12.41 2.23 -12.95
C LEU A 79 11.13 2.38 -12.12
N THR A 80 9.98 2.33 -12.78
CA THR A 80 8.69 2.18 -12.10
C THR A 80 8.61 0.82 -11.40
N ASP A 81 7.63 0.64 -10.51
CA ASP A 81 7.44 -0.66 -9.82
C ASP A 81 7.15 -1.81 -10.80
N ASP A 82 6.42 -1.54 -11.90
CA ASP A 82 6.19 -2.52 -12.97
C ASP A 82 7.47 -2.88 -13.71
N GLU A 83 8.24 -1.86 -14.09
CA GLU A 83 9.53 -2.03 -14.76
C GLU A 83 10.53 -2.78 -13.88
N ARG A 84 10.51 -2.52 -12.56
CA ARG A 84 11.30 -3.25 -11.57
C ARG A 84 10.83 -4.70 -11.49
N ARG A 85 9.52 -4.99 -11.38
CA ARG A 85 9.01 -6.37 -11.39
C ARG A 85 9.43 -7.12 -12.65
N HIS A 86 9.32 -6.47 -13.80
CA HIS A 86 9.74 -7.04 -15.07
C HIS A 86 11.26 -7.30 -15.12
N LEU A 87 12.08 -6.38 -14.60
CA LEU A 87 13.53 -6.55 -14.51
C LEU A 87 13.92 -7.81 -13.73
N TYR A 88 13.31 -8.02 -12.55
CA TYR A 88 13.58 -9.20 -11.72
C TYR A 88 13.06 -10.50 -12.37
N HIS A 89 11.90 -10.45 -13.03
CA HIS A 89 11.35 -11.57 -13.80
C HIS A 89 12.29 -12.00 -14.94
N LEU A 90 12.81 -11.03 -15.71
CA LEU A 90 13.77 -11.28 -16.78
C LEU A 90 15.06 -11.88 -16.24
N ALA A 91 15.49 -11.52 -15.02
CA ALA A 91 16.69 -12.06 -14.40
C ALA A 91 16.52 -13.43 -13.71
N ASP A 92 15.34 -14.06 -13.80
CA ASP A 92 14.99 -15.27 -13.02
C ASP A 92 15.23 -15.08 -11.50
N ARG A 93 14.98 -13.88 -10.98
CA ARG A 93 15.12 -13.57 -9.55
C ARG A 93 13.77 -13.23 -8.91
N PRO A 94 13.56 -13.63 -7.65
CA PRO A 94 12.38 -13.16 -6.93
C PRO A 94 12.46 -11.63 -6.81
N THR A 95 11.34 -10.95 -7.04
CA THR A 95 11.23 -9.52 -6.79
C THR A 95 11.42 -9.26 -5.31
N PRO A 96 12.33 -8.35 -4.88
CA PRO A 96 12.52 -8.04 -3.48
C PRO A 96 11.18 -7.63 -2.91
N ARG A 97 10.82 -8.29 -1.82
CA ARG A 97 9.57 -8.06 -1.12
C ARG A 97 9.52 -6.58 -0.73
N SER A 98 8.50 -5.86 -1.19
CA SER A 98 8.15 -4.57 -0.59
C SER A 98 7.64 -4.86 0.82
N GLY A 99 8.53 -4.77 1.82
CA GLY A 99 8.15 -4.88 3.24
C GLY A 99 9.36 -4.65 4.14
N GLY A 100 9.41 -3.63 5.00
CA GLY A 100 8.51 -2.50 5.29
C GLY A 100 9.35 -1.34 5.87
N PRO A 101 8.82 -0.36 6.63
CA PRO A 101 7.43 0.09 6.84
C PRO A 101 7.04 1.17 5.81
N ALA A 102 5.74 1.29 5.48
CA ALA A 102 5.14 2.29 4.57
C ALA A 102 5.68 2.22 3.12
N SER A 103 5.21 1.29 2.28
CA SER A 103 3.98 1.51 1.50
C SER A 103 4.07 2.80 0.70
N HIS A 104 4.71 2.78 -0.46
CA HIS A 104 4.45 3.84 -1.44
C HIS A 104 2.96 3.71 -1.80
N VAL A 105 2.15 4.67 -1.36
CA VAL A 105 0.74 4.71 -1.71
C VAL A 105 0.68 4.98 -3.21
N PRO A 106 -0.09 4.19 -4.00
CA PRO A 106 -0.24 4.44 -5.42
C PRO A 106 -0.56 5.92 -5.68
N PRO A 107 0.19 6.63 -6.54
CA PRO A 107 -0.01 8.06 -6.77
C PRO A 107 -1.46 8.43 -7.14
N GLY A 108 -2.17 7.56 -7.86
CA GLY A 108 -3.58 7.75 -8.18
C GLY A 108 -4.52 7.76 -6.97
N MET A 109 -4.22 6.96 -5.92
CA MET A 109 -4.99 7.00 -4.67
C MET A 109 -4.71 8.29 -3.89
N LEU A 110 -3.46 8.79 -3.93
CA LEU A 110 -3.10 10.08 -3.33
C LEU A 110 -3.74 11.27 -4.05
N ASP A 111 -3.81 11.24 -5.38
CA ASP A 111 -4.55 12.27 -6.14
C ASP A 111 -6.04 12.22 -5.80
N LEU A 112 -6.66 11.03 -5.81
CA LEU A 112 -8.09 10.90 -5.52
C LEU A 112 -8.45 11.33 -4.10
N ILE A 113 -7.68 10.94 -3.08
CA ILE A 113 -7.95 11.35 -1.70
C ILE A 113 -7.85 12.88 -1.53
N SER A 114 -6.94 13.54 -2.27
CA SER A 114 -6.81 15.01 -2.25
C SER A 114 -8.02 15.74 -2.84
N ARG A 115 -8.78 15.06 -3.73
CA ARG A 115 -10.02 15.57 -4.34
C ARG A 115 -11.28 15.31 -3.52
N LEU A 116 -11.14 14.70 -2.33
CA LEU A 116 -12.24 14.38 -1.42
C LEU A 116 -12.13 15.21 -0.12
N PRO A 117 -12.16 16.55 -0.15
CA PRO A 117 -11.93 17.36 1.05
C PRO A 117 -13.06 17.26 2.07
N THR A 118 -14.30 16.99 1.62
CA THR A 118 -15.51 16.93 2.46
C THR A 118 -16.04 15.51 2.64
N THR A 119 -15.38 14.51 2.04
CA THR A 119 -15.78 13.10 2.15
C THR A 119 -14.72 12.37 2.98
N PRO A 120 -15.08 11.75 4.12
CA PRO A 120 -14.12 10.95 4.90
C PRO A 120 -13.50 9.86 4.03
N ALA A 121 -12.17 9.89 3.89
CA ALA A 121 -11.43 8.93 3.08
C ALA A 121 -10.05 8.60 3.68
N GLN A 122 -9.62 7.35 3.49
CA GLN A 122 -8.31 6.87 3.92
C GLN A 122 -7.78 5.76 3.01
N VAL A 123 -6.46 5.63 2.96
CA VAL A 123 -5.78 4.51 2.32
C VAL A 123 -5.30 3.55 3.39
N ILE A 124 -5.63 2.27 3.23
CA ILE A 124 -5.21 1.21 4.14
C ILE A 124 -4.57 0.06 3.36
N THR A 125 -3.77 -0.77 4.05
CA THR A 125 -3.31 -2.05 3.52
C THR A 125 -4.41 -3.10 3.54
N ASP A 126 -4.17 -4.24 2.88
CA ASP A 126 -4.95 -5.47 2.95
C ASP A 126 -5.07 -6.03 4.38
N LEU A 127 -4.09 -5.73 5.24
CA LEU A 127 -4.10 -6.04 6.68
C LEU A 127 -4.65 -4.89 7.55
N HIS A 128 -5.34 -3.92 6.95
CA HIS A 128 -5.99 -2.79 7.63
C HIS A 128 -5.04 -1.90 8.43
N VAL A 129 -3.79 -1.77 7.99
CA VAL A 129 -2.88 -0.73 8.48
C VAL A 129 -3.19 0.56 7.75
N THR A 130 -3.39 1.65 8.50
CA THR A 130 -3.69 2.96 7.89
C THR A 130 -2.42 3.63 7.40
N LEU A 131 -2.42 4.03 6.13
CA LEU A 131 -1.29 4.67 5.45
C LEU A 131 -1.48 6.18 5.34
N VAL A 132 -2.68 6.60 4.96
CA VAL A 132 -3.06 8.01 4.79
C VAL A 132 -4.50 8.18 5.24
N GLN A 133 -4.80 9.27 5.96
CA GLN A 133 -6.16 9.71 6.25
C GLN A 133 -6.31 11.17 5.84
N ASN A 134 -7.44 11.52 5.24
CA ASN A 134 -7.81 12.92 5.10
C ASN A 134 -8.40 13.45 6.42
N PRO A 135 -8.47 14.78 6.61
CA PRO A 135 -8.99 15.37 7.84
C PRO A 135 -10.41 14.88 8.22
N MET A 136 -11.27 14.66 7.22
CA MET A 136 -12.62 14.15 7.43
C MET A 136 -12.63 12.71 7.96
N ALA A 137 -11.72 11.84 7.52
CA ALA A 137 -11.56 10.50 8.05
C ALA A 137 -11.01 10.51 9.47
N VAL A 138 -10.06 11.40 9.77
CA VAL A 138 -9.56 11.58 11.15
C VAL A 138 -10.70 12.01 12.07
N ALA A 139 -11.54 12.95 11.63
CA ALA A 139 -12.69 13.39 12.42
C ALA A 139 -13.74 12.27 12.59
N LEU A 140 -14.02 11.47 11.55
CA LEU A 140 -15.04 10.41 11.62
C LEU A 140 -14.58 9.17 12.40
N LEU A 141 -13.34 8.72 12.18
CA LEU A 141 -12.81 7.43 12.64
C LEU A 141 -11.78 7.55 13.76
N GLY A 142 -11.32 8.76 14.05
CA GLY A 142 -10.16 9.02 14.90
C GLY A 142 -8.83 8.90 14.15
N ASP A 143 -7.80 9.53 14.71
CA ASP A 143 -6.44 9.49 14.19
C ASP A 143 -5.80 8.11 14.40
N GLN A 144 -5.45 7.44 13.30
CA GLN A 144 -4.79 6.13 13.29
C GLN A 144 -3.27 6.23 13.12
N SER A 145 -2.72 7.44 12.92
CA SER A 145 -1.30 7.68 12.66
C SER A 145 -0.40 7.42 13.86
N GLY A 146 -0.95 7.31 15.08
CA GLY A 146 -0.19 7.07 16.31
C GLY A 146 0.20 5.61 16.57
N PHE A 147 -0.42 4.64 15.86
CA PHE A 147 -0.21 3.22 16.14
C PHE A 147 1.00 2.62 15.41
N ARG A 148 1.70 1.68 16.06
CA ARG A 148 2.95 1.06 15.55
C ARG A 148 2.95 -0.45 15.80
N GLY A 149 3.80 -1.18 15.07
CA GLY A 149 3.89 -2.65 15.17
C GLY A 149 2.56 -3.32 14.80
N SER A 150 2.24 -4.47 15.44
CA SER A 150 0.97 -5.18 15.22
C SER A 150 -0.24 -4.28 15.48
N ARG A 151 -0.12 -3.38 16.47
CA ARG A 151 -1.16 -2.42 16.81
C ARG A 151 -1.43 -1.41 15.70
N ALA A 152 -0.61 -1.28 14.65
CA ALA A 152 -0.91 -0.41 13.51
C ALA A 152 -2.13 -0.91 12.70
N SER A 153 -2.38 -2.21 12.70
CA SER A 153 -3.57 -2.81 12.07
C SER A 153 -4.82 -2.58 12.91
N PHE A 154 -5.87 -2.02 12.30
CA PHE A 154 -7.17 -1.89 12.97
C PHE A 154 -7.77 -3.27 13.32
N VAL A 155 -7.57 -4.28 12.47
CA VAL A 155 -8.03 -5.65 12.74
C VAL A 155 -7.33 -6.23 13.96
N HIS A 156 -6.02 -6.01 14.08
CA HIS A 156 -5.29 -6.46 15.27
C HIS A 156 -5.89 -5.87 16.55
N ARG A 157 -6.11 -4.55 16.56
CA ARG A 157 -6.72 -3.86 17.71
C ARG A 157 -8.17 -4.27 17.94
N TRP A 158 -8.95 -4.58 16.90
CA TRP A 158 -10.33 -5.04 17.02
C TRP A 158 -10.46 -6.30 17.89
N PHE A 159 -9.51 -7.23 17.77
CA PHE A 159 -9.52 -8.51 18.50
C PHE A 159 -8.75 -8.49 19.81
N THR A 160 -7.93 -7.47 20.06
CA THR A 160 -7.05 -7.41 21.24
C THR A 160 -7.33 -6.23 22.18
N GLU A 161 -8.04 -5.19 21.70
CA GLU A 161 -8.32 -3.97 22.44
C GLU A 161 -9.83 -3.66 22.44
N PRO A 162 -10.56 -3.90 23.55
CA PRO A 162 -12.01 -3.66 23.62
C PRO A 162 -12.43 -2.24 23.23
N ARG A 163 -11.57 -1.24 23.51
CA ARG A 163 -11.82 0.17 23.14
C ARG A 163 -11.98 0.37 21.63
N SER A 164 -11.28 -0.40 20.80
CA SER A 164 -11.36 -0.29 19.34
C SER A 164 -12.75 -0.66 18.80
N ARG A 165 -13.51 -1.48 19.56
CA ARG A 165 -14.86 -1.89 19.18
C ARG A 165 -15.92 -0.83 19.43
N THR A 166 -15.62 0.17 20.27
CA THR A 166 -16.58 1.25 20.62
C THR A 166 -16.97 2.12 19.43
N LEU A 167 -16.21 2.08 18.34
CA LEU A 167 -16.55 2.72 17.08
C LEU A 167 -17.82 2.15 16.45
N TYR A 168 -18.20 0.91 16.77
CA TYR A 168 -19.37 0.22 16.22
C TYR A 168 -20.38 -0.11 17.33
N PRO A 169 -21.69 -0.09 17.03
CA PRO A 169 -22.72 -0.64 17.92
C PRO A 169 -22.43 -2.08 18.30
N GLY A 170 -22.74 -2.46 19.53
CA GLY A 170 -22.46 -3.81 20.05
C GLY A 170 -23.12 -4.92 19.23
N GLU A 171 -24.31 -4.65 18.69
CA GLU A 171 -25.03 -5.58 17.82
C GLU A 171 -24.33 -5.85 16.48
N ASP A 172 -23.46 -4.94 16.03
CA ASP A 172 -22.73 -5.07 14.76
C ASP A 172 -21.38 -5.79 14.95
N HIS A 173 -20.95 -6.08 16.19
CA HIS A 173 -19.62 -6.62 16.48
C HIS A 173 -19.40 -8.01 15.89
N ASP A 174 -20.35 -8.95 16.00
CA ASP A 174 -20.15 -10.31 15.46
C ASP A 174 -20.01 -10.30 13.93
N ALA A 175 -20.88 -9.56 13.25
CA ALA A 175 -20.82 -9.37 11.80
C ALA A 175 -19.50 -8.71 11.37
N GLN A 176 -19.03 -7.72 12.12
CA GLN A 176 -17.80 -6.99 11.82
C GLN A 176 -16.54 -7.85 12.10
N SER A 177 -16.55 -8.68 13.15
CA SER A 177 -15.50 -9.67 13.43
C SER A 177 -15.38 -10.68 12.28
N ARG A 178 -16.49 -11.25 11.81
CA ARG A 178 -16.51 -12.18 10.68
C ARG A 178 -15.97 -11.54 9.41
N ALA A 179 -16.37 -10.31 9.12
CA ALA A 179 -15.87 -9.55 7.98
C ALA A 179 -14.34 -9.31 8.05
N PHE A 180 -13.81 -8.97 9.23
CA PHE A 180 -12.37 -8.77 9.41
C PHE A 180 -11.57 -10.07 9.28
N VAL A 181 -12.08 -11.18 9.82
CA VAL A 181 -11.44 -12.49 9.66
C VAL A 181 -11.40 -12.91 8.18
N ALA A 182 -12.51 -12.71 7.45
CA ALA A 182 -12.56 -12.97 6.02
C ALA A 182 -11.56 -12.10 5.24
N ASP A 183 -11.41 -10.81 5.58
CA ASP A 183 -10.43 -9.92 4.97
C ASP A 183 -8.98 -10.40 5.22
N VAL A 184 -8.64 -10.79 6.45
CA VAL A 184 -7.31 -11.33 6.79
C VAL A 184 -7.04 -12.64 6.04
N ARG A 185 -8.01 -13.54 5.95
CA ARG A 185 -7.85 -14.79 5.19
C ARG A 185 -7.63 -14.53 3.71
N ALA A 186 -8.41 -13.61 3.13
CA ALA A 186 -8.25 -13.23 1.73
C ALA A 186 -6.90 -12.56 1.48
N ALA A 187 -6.40 -11.74 2.42
CA ALA A 187 -5.07 -11.15 2.35
C ALA A 187 -3.98 -12.25 2.40
N ALA A 188 -4.06 -13.19 3.35
CA ALA A 188 -3.11 -14.29 3.46
C ALA A 188 -3.08 -15.17 2.21
N ALA A 189 -4.24 -15.43 1.59
CA ALA A 189 -4.33 -16.22 0.36
C ALA A 189 -3.75 -15.51 -0.88
N ARG A 190 -3.79 -14.17 -0.93
CA ARG A 190 -3.23 -13.37 -2.04
C ARG A 190 -1.72 -13.16 -1.92
N ARG A 191 -1.17 -13.24 -0.70
CA ARG A 191 0.24 -12.96 -0.45
C ARG A 191 1.09 -14.20 -0.74
N ASP A 192 2.31 -13.96 -1.20
CA ASP A 192 3.25 -15.05 -1.51
C ASP A 192 3.63 -15.83 -0.24
N SER A 193 4.00 -17.10 -0.39
CA SER A 193 4.37 -17.98 0.73
C SER A 193 5.55 -17.49 1.57
N GLY A 194 6.41 -16.62 1.04
CA GLY A 194 7.47 -15.96 1.80
C GLY A 194 7.01 -14.78 2.65
N ASP A 195 5.72 -14.43 2.63
CA ASP A 195 5.15 -13.27 3.32
C ASP A 195 4.72 -13.57 4.74
N THR A 196 5.61 -13.25 5.67
CA THR A 196 5.40 -13.51 7.08
C THR A 196 4.45 -12.52 7.74
N GLU A 197 4.12 -11.37 7.14
CA GLU A 197 3.35 -10.33 7.83
C GLU A 197 1.92 -10.79 8.16
N ALA A 198 1.22 -11.35 7.17
CA ALA A 198 -0.12 -11.89 7.36
C ALA A 198 -0.09 -13.11 8.30
N GLN A 199 0.88 -14.00 8.11
CA GLN A 199 1.01 -15.22 8.91
C GLN A 199 1.30 -14.90 10.38
N SER A 200 2.23 -13.97 10.66
CA SER A 200 2.52 -13.51 12.01
C SER A 200 1.32 -12.82 12.66
N MET A 201 0.53 -12.06 11.91
CA MET A 201 -0.72 -11.49 12.43
C MET A 201 -1.73 -12.58 12.79
N ILE A 202 -1.90 -13.60 11.94
CA ILE A 202 -2.80 -14.72 12.20
C ILE A 202 -2.37 -15.49 13.46
N GLU A 203 -1.08 -15.82 13.57
CA GLU A 203 -0.52 -16.53 14.72
C GLU A 203 -0.72 -15.76 16.02
N ASP A 204 -0.40 -14.46 16.03
CA ASP A 204 -0.58 -13.60 17.20
C ASP A 204 -2.07 -13.44 17.58
N LEU A 205 -2.96 -13.28 16.60
CA LEU A 205 -4.39 -13.15 16.84
C LEU A 205 -5.03 -14.45 17.34
N ARG A 206 -4.63 -15.61 16.81
CA ARG A 206 -5.09 -16.91 17.33
C ARG A 206 -4.66 -17.13 18.78
N LEU A 207 -3.47 -16.67 19.16
CA LEU A 207 -2.99 -16.78 20.53
C LEU A 207 -3.72 -15.83 21.49
N ARG A 208 -4.01 -14.60 21.05
CA ARG A 208 -4.55 -13.54 21.92
C ARG A 208 -6.07 -13.45 21.96
N SER A 209 -6.78 -13.98 20.97
CA SER A 209 -8.23 -13.82 20.84
C SER A 209 -8.91 -15.16 20.57
N PRO A 210 -9.57 -15.75 21.58
CA PRO A 210 -10.38 -16.95 21.40
C PRO A 210 -11.50 -16.77 20.37
N GLU A 211 -12.04 -15.54 20.28
CA GLU A 211 -13.05 -15.19 19.27
C GLU A 211 -12.47 -15.26 17.85
N PHE A 212 -11.28 -14.67 17.63
CA PHE A 212 -10.61 -14.76 16.33
C PHE A 212 -10.33 -16.21 15.96
N ALA A 213 -9.78 -17.00 16.90
CA ALA A 213 -9.47 -18.42 16.66
C ALA A 213 -10.72 -19.21 16.25
N ARG A 214 -11.84 -19.03 16.96
CA ARG A 214 -13.11 -19.68 16.63
C ARG A 214 -13.58 -19.32 15.22
N ILE A 215 -13.67 -18.03 14.88
CA ILE A 215 -14.16 -17.58 13.56
C ILE A 215 -13.18 -18.00 12.45
N TRP A 216 -11.89 -18.00 12.73
CA TRP A 216 -10.87 -18.48 11.79
C TRP A 216 -11.03 -19.98 11.49
N ASP A 217 -11.34 -20.79 12.49
CA ASP A 217 -11.50 -22.24 12.32
C ASP A 217 -12.84 -22.62 11.65
N GLU A 218 -13.81 -21.71 11.59
CA GLU A 218 -15.08 -21.89 10.85
C GLU A 218 -14.90 -21.87 9.32
N HIS A 219 -13.72 -21.49 8.80
CA HIS A 219 -13.37 -21.53 7.36
C HIS A 219 -14.36 -20.81 6.41
N ASP A 220 -15.17 -19.89 6.92
CA ASP A 220 -16.13 -19.16 6.09
C ASP A 220 -15.42 -18.16 5.15
N VAL A 221 -15.43 -18.43 3.84
CA VAL A 221 -14.73 -17.61 2.82
C VAL A 221 -15.68 -16.56 2.20
N ALA A 222 -16.99 -16.72 2.38
CA ALA A 222 -18.01 -15.93 1.71
C ALA A 222 -18.80 -15.05 2.70
N PHE A 223 -18.18 -13.96 3.18
CA PHE A 223 -18.96 -12.92 3.85
C PHE A 223 -19.39 -11.86 2.83
N ARG A 224 -20.70 -11.67 2.67
CA ARG A 224 -21.25 -10.51 1.95
C ARG A 224 -20.80 -9.26 2.69
N ARG A 225 -19.88 -8.50 2.10
CA ARG A 225 -19.48 -7.21 2.66
C ARG A 225 -20.73 -6.35 2.82
N ASN A 226 -21.07 -6.05 4.06
CA ASN A 226 -22.02 -4.98 4.33
C ASN A 226 -21.27 -3.68 4.09
N ASP A 227 -21.51 -3.11 2.90
CA ASP A 227 -20.97 -1.81 2.53
C ASP A 227 -21.59 -0.71 3.39
N ARG A 228 -22.72 -0.95 4.05
CA ARG A 228 -23.28 -0.03 5.04
C ARG A 228 -22.64 -0.24 6.41
N LYS A 229 -22.14 0.84 7.01
CA LYS A 229 -21.51 0.90 8.33
C LYS A 229 -22.30 1.82 9.24
N ARG A 230 -22.47 1.38 10.48
CA ARG A 230 -23.05 2.13 11.59
C ARG A 230 -21.90 2.46 12.53
N LEU A 231 -21.58 3.74 12.65
CA LEU A 231 -20.44 4.24 13.41
C LEU A 231 -20.93 5.10 14.58
N ILE A 232 -20.36 4.90 15.76
CA ILE A 232 -20.66 5.72 16.94
C ILE A 232 -19.60 6.82 17.01
N HIS A 233 -20.00 8.03 16.65
CA HIS A 233 -19.15 9.21 16.78
C HIS A 233 -19.34 9.85 18.17
N PRO A 234 -18.28 10.20 18.91
CA PRO A 234 -18.38 10.69 20.30
C PRO A 234 -19.31 11.89 20.48
N SER A 235 -19.36 12.79 19.50
CA SER A 235 -20.18 14.02 19.57
C SER A 235 -21.45 13.98 18.74
N LEU A 236 -21.55 13.08 17.75
CA LEU A 236 -22.66 13.05 16.78
C LEU A 236 -23.57 11.82 16.95
N GLY A 237 -23.20 10.92 17.87
CA GLY A 237 -23.87 9.64 18.08
C GLY A 237 -23.75 8.74 16.86
N LEU A 238 -24.81 7.98 16.57
CA LEU A 238 -24.85 7.05 15.46
C LEU A 238 -24.81 7.78 14.10
N VAL A 239 -23.83 7.46 13.26
CA VAL A 239 -23.66 7.92 11.89
C VAL A 239 -23.70 6.71 10.97
N GLU A 240 -24.55 6.76 9.95
CA GLU A 240 -24.72 5.67 9.00
C GLU A 240 -24.14 6.04 7.64
N VAL A 241 -23.18 5.24 7.18
CA VAL A 241 -22.41 5.53 5.97
C VAL A 241 -22.32 4.30 5.08
N ASN A 242 -22.28 4.52 3.77
CA ASN A 242 -21.79 3.53 2.82
C ASN A 242 -20.26 3.63 2.75
N CYS A 243 -19.58 2.50 2.80
CA CYS A 243 -18.14 2.33 2.73
C CYS A 243 -17.79 1.75 1.36
N LEU A 244 -17.26 2.62 0.51
CA LEU A 244 -16.87 2.30 -0.85
C LEU A 244 -15.37 2.05 -0.91
N ASN A 245 -14.93 1.20 -1.84
CA ASN A 245 -13.54 0.76 -1.92
C ASN A 245 -13.01 0.84 -3.36
N LEU A 246 -11.76 1.26 -3.50
CA LEU A 246 -10.95 1.16 -4.72
C LEU A 246 -9.64 0.43 -4.34
N PHE A 247 -9.37 -0.71 -4.97
CA PHE A 247 -8.19 -1.52 -4.69
C PHE A 247 -7.02 -1.16 -5.60
N SER A 248 -5.79 -1.34 -5.10
CA SER A 248 -4.59 -1.35 -5.94
C SER A 248 -4.59 -2.59 -6.82
N GLU A 249 -3.81 -2.55 -7.91
CA GLU A 249 -3.71 -3.67 -8.85
C GLU A 249 -3.22 -4.97 -8.19
N ASP A 250 -2.30 -4.86 -7.22
CA ASP A 250 -1.80 -5.98 -6.43
C ASP A 250 -2.75 -6.41 -5.29
N GLY A 251 -3.85 -5.69 -5.07
CA GLY A 251 -4.82 -5.95 -4.00
C GLY A 251 -4.26 -5.82 -2.57
N ARG A 252 -3.07 -5.23 -2.40
CA ARG A 252 -2.41 -5.03 -1.08
C ARG A 252 -2.75 -3.71 -0.43
N GLN A 253 -3.33 -2.77 -1.18
CA GLN A 253 -3.80 -1.49 -0.69
C GLN A 253 -5.21 -1.21 -1.20
N ARG A 254 -5.94 -0.39 -0.45
CA ARG A 254 -7.22 0.15 -0.91
C ARG A 254 -7.45 1.54 -0.37
N LEU A 255 -7.96 2.40 -1.24
CA LEU A 255 -8.64 3.62 -0.84
C LEU A 255 -10.07 3.24 -0.42
N LEU A 256 -10.48 3.71 0.75
CA LEU A 256 -11.86 3.62 1.20
C LEU A 256 -12.39 5.01 1.52
N TRP A 257 -13.66 5.23 1.20
CA TRP A 257 -14.34 6.49 1.50
C TRP A 257 -15.78 6.24 1.95
N PHE A 258 -16.31 7.19 2.69
CA PHE A 258 -17.60 7.09 3.33
C PHE A 258 -18.56 8.13 2.80
N THR A 259 -19.70 7.68 2.27
CA THR A 259 -20.80 8.55 1.86
C THR A 259 -21.99 8.35 2.80
N PRO A 260 -22.79 9.38 3.11
CA PRO A 260 -23.95 9.22 3.98
C PRO A 260 -24.94 8.20 3.40
N ALA A 261 -25.51 7.35 4.26
CA ALA A 261 -26.59 6.46 3.85
C ALA A 261 -27.86 7.28 3.54
N LEU A 262 -28.48 7.04 2.38
CA LEU A 262 -29.71 7.71 1.98
C LEU A 262 -30.86 7.41 2.96
N GLY A 263 -31.73 8.38 3.19
CA GLY A 263 -32.86 8.25 4.13
C GLY A 263 -32.46 8.28 5.60
N THR A 264 -31.24 8.74 5.92
CA THR A 264 -30.76 8.95 7.29
C THR A 264 -30.32 10.40 7.48
N GLY A 265 -30.27 10.88 8.73
CA GLY A 265 -29.70 12.20 9.07
C GLY A 265 -28.17 12.25 9.04
N SER A 266 -27.52 11.32 8.33
CA SER A 266 -26.06 11.19 8.32
C SER A 266 -25.39 12.22 7.42
N ALA A 267 -26.11 12.75 6.42
CA ALA A 267 -25.59 13.82 5.56
C ALA A 267 -25.31 15.08 6.38
N GLU A 268 -26.29 15.54 7.16
CA GLU A 268 -26.17 16.71 8.02
C GLU A 268 -25.09 16.51 9.09
N LYS A 269 -24.97 15.29 9.65
CA LYS A 269 -23.92 14.96 10.61
C LYS A 269 -22.52 15.04 10.00
N LEU A 270 -22.32 14.55 8.77
CA LEU A 270 -21.02 14.66 8.09
C LEU A 270 -20.70 16.11 7.71
N GLU A 271 -21.69 16.91 7.35
CA GLU A 271 -21.51 18.36 7.14
C GLU A 271 -21.10 19.07 8.43
N MET A 272 -21.75 18.77 9.56
CA MET A 272 -21.36 19.28 10.88
C MET A 272 -19.92 18.87 11.24
N LEU A 273 -19.53 17.64 10.92
CA LEU A 273 -18.18 17.13 11.15
C LEU A 273 -17.13 17.96 10.38
N ALA A 274 -17.43 18.37 9.15
CA ALA A 274 -16.54 19.21 8.35
C ALA A 274 -16.30 20.58 8.99
N VAL A 275 -17.34 21.17 9.59
CA VAL A 275 -17.25 22.45 10.32
C VAL A 275 -16.47 22.30 11.62
N LEU A 276 -16.73 21.25 12.40
CA LEU A 276 -16.05 20.99 13.68
C LEU A 276 -14.57 20.62 13.50
N GLY A 277 -14.27 19.84 12.47
CA GLY A 277 -12.91 19.51 12.06
C GLY A 277 -12.11 20.76 11.74
N ALA A 278 -12.64 21.65 10.89
CA ALA A 278 -11.99 22.90 10.51
C ALA A 278 -11.64 23.82 11.69
N GLN A 279 -12.46 23.85 12.76
CA GLN A 279 -12.21 24.67 13.95
C GLN A 279 -11.10 24.11 14.85
N THR A 280 -10.96 22.79 14.94
CA THR A 280 -9.90 22.15 15.76
C THR A 280 -8.52 22.34 15.13
N PHE A 281 -8.44 22.49 13.80
CA PHE A 281 -7.19 22.80 13.10
C PHE A 281 -6.77 24.28 13.21
N ALA A 282 -7.69 25.20 13.55
CA ALA A 282 -7.35 26.61 13.74
C ALA A 282 -6.70 26.88 15.12
N THR A 283 -7.03 26.09 16.14
CA THR A 283 -6.53 26.26 17.51
C THR A 283 -5.20 25.53 17.79
N GLY A 284 -4.74 24.66 16.90
CA GLY A 284 -3.45 23.96 17.01
C GLY A 284 -2.24 24.67 16.38
N ARG A 285 -2.38 25.94 15.96
CA ARG A 285 -1.33 26.77 15.34
C ARG A 285 -0.89 27.99 16.18
N SER A 286 -1.22 28.05 17.46
CA SER A 286 -0.66 29.08 18.37
C SER A 286 0.50 28.55 19.19
#